data_AF-A0A9N8YMK4-F1
#
_entry.id   AF-A0A9N8YMK4-F1
#
_cell.length_a   1.000
_cell.length_b   1.000
_cell.length_c   1.000
_cell.angle_alpha   90.00
_cell.angle_beta   90.00
_cell.angle_gamma   90.00
#
_symmetry.space_group_name_H-M   'P 1'
#
loop_
_entity.id
_entity.type
_entity.pdbx_description
1 polymer ?
#
loop_
_entity_poly.entity_id
_entity_poly.type
_entity_poly.pdbx_seq_one_letter_code
_entity_poly.pdbx_strand_id
1 'polypeptide(L)'
;MHSFFSSDNKNQRRKLNKENIVRLVFPSLSTGLGKVPIGEAVPVACNVIKEFLSKHKFNEHNNDDIGSVELILYDPDPNVLKAYETQLSQDIKETRLRLVNELFTDKMSFISGLESRKILEAIGPVLASEIKKAYSKPGIIIYVVSPNVSSTQSNPVIISESKKLLSDAYRSMFDAFLCIIRGEKYTPKGQEEKSKTESKEKPKSAFDVLMQGSRDSSSSTSKSSFGKKANKGFHWQNALLGYLENPEKYPDNEVYFYDNEFVIIWDKFPKAKKHFLVMPRRRINFIDELTSDDLQLIQTMKEKGEWVIERIKQEDPKLRFRMGFHTVPSMKQLHMHVISQDFISPTLKNKKHWNSFTTEFFKDPDEISKTLQENGKIHFDKDFYEELLKAPMKCHLCKKKMNTVPELREHLLKHWNNE
;
A
#
# COMPACT_ATOMS: atom_id res chain seq x y z
N MET A 1 -61.40 7.03 -21.21
CA MET A 1 -61.08 8.29 -21.92
C MET A 1 -60.27 9.15 -20.98
N HIS A 2 -58.95 9.13 -21.14
CA HIS A 2 -58.18 10.23 -21.75
C HIS A 2 -58.26 11.52 -20.92
N SER A 3 -57.29 11.79 -20.05
CA SER A 3 -55.92 12.29 -20.33
C SER A 3 -55.88 13.81 -20.40
N PHE A 4 -55.34 14.43 -19.35
CA PHE A 4 -54.57 15.66 -19.46
C PHE A 4 -53.49 15.59 -18.38
N PHE A 5 -52.24 15.41 -18.80
CA PHE A 5 -51.21 16.36 -18.42
C PHE A 5 -50.11 16.37 -19.49
N SER A 6 -49.87 17.60 -19.91
CA SER A 6 -49.12 18.06 -21.06
C SER A 6 -47.71 17.49 -21.16
N SER A 7 -47.37 17.19 -22.41
CA SER A 7 -46.04 17.04 -22.97
C SER A 7 -45.13 18.23 -22.64
N ASP A 8 -44.09 18.02 -21.82
CA ASP A 8 -42.87 18.85 -21.88
C ASP A 8 -41.63 18.22 -21.22
N ASN A 9 -41.55 16.89 -21.17
CA ASN A 9 -40.40 16.20 -20.54
C ASN A 9 -39.75 15.10 -21.40
N LYS A 10 -40.07 15.04 -22.70
CA LYS A 10 -39.47 14.07 -23.64
C LYS A 10 -38.32 14.63 -24.47
N ASN A 11 -38.23 15.96 -24.67
CA ASN A 11 -37.15 16.56 -25.44
C ASN A 11 -35.93 17.00 -24.61
N GLN A 12 -36.04 17.09 -23.28
CA GLN A 12 -34.88 17.29 -22.41
C GLN A 12 -34.18 15.98 -22.00
N ARG A 13 -34.86 14.83 -22.11
CA ARG A 13 -34.26 13.50 -21.91
C ARG A 13 -33.63 12.90 -23.18
N ARG A 14 -33.76 13.55 -24.35
CA ARG A 14 -33.22 13.07 -25.64
C ARG A 14 -31.89 13.70 -26.06
N LYS A 15 -31.24 14.48 -25.20
CA LYS A 15 -29.91 15.08 -25.45
C LYS A 15 -28.76 14.52 -24.59
N LEU A 16 -28.98 13.34 -23.97
CA LEU A 16 -28.00 12.62 -23.16
C LEU A 16 -27.91 11.14 -23.57
N ASN A 17 -27.89 10.84 -24.87
CA ASN A 17 -27.53 9.52 -25.38
C ASN A 17 -26.27 9.63 -26.26
N LYS A 18 -25.12 9.69 -25.60
CA LYS A 18 -23.88 9.07 -26.10
C LYS A 18 -23.66 7.86 -25.19
N GLU A 19 -23.67 6.68 -25.77
CA GLU A 19 -23.53 5.35 -25.16
C GLU A 19 -22.63 5.33 -23.91
N ASN A 20 -23.09 4.71 -22.82
CA ASN A 20 -22.28 4.42 -21.63
C ASN A 20 -21.22 3.35 -21.97
N ILE A 21 -20.20 3.73 -22.75
CA ILE A 21 -19.06 2.87 -23.06
C ILE A 21 -18.14 2.80 -21.85
N VAL A 22 -17.91 1.60 -21.33
CA VAL A 22 -16.94 1.36 -20.25
C VAL A 22 -15.59 1.03 -20.88
N ARG A 23 -14.60 1.91 -20.68
CA ARG A 23 -13.26 1.73 -21.25
C ARG A 23 -12.32 1.07 -20.26
N LEU A 24 -11.55 0.10 -20.73
CA LEU A 24 -10.39 -0.43 -20.05
C LEU A 24 -9.13 0.00 -20.83
N VAL A 25 -8.40 0.96 -20.27
CA VAL A 25 -7.05 1.31 -20.76
C VAL A 25 -6.00 0.50 -20.01
N PHE A 26 -5.03 -0.11 -20.66
CA PHE A 26 -3.95 -0.87 -20.01
C PHE A 26 -2.64 -0.80 -20.80
N PRO A 27 -1.46 -0.78 -20.16
CA PRO A 27 -0.20 -0.78 -20.87
C PRO A 27 0.19 -2.18 -21.33
N SER A 28 1.11 -2.27 -22.29
CA SER A 28 1.83 -3.51 -22.55
C SER A 28 2.64 -3.93 -21.32
N LEU A 29 2.27 -5.06 -20.73
CA LEU A 29 2.94 -5.61 -19.55
C LEU A 29 4.32 -6.16 -19.92
N SER A 30 5.31 -5.90 -19.07
CA SER A 30 6.67 -6.46 -19.10
C SER A 30 7.56 -6.15 -20.34
N THR A 31 7.07 -5.52 -21.40
CA THR A 31 7.90 -5.07 -22.56
C THR A 31 8.77 -3.85 -22.23
N GLY A 32 8.31 -3.00 -21.31
CA GLY A 32 9.05 -1.83 -20.83
C GLY A 32 10.05 -2.16 -19.72
N LEU A 33 9.64 -1.96 -18.45
CA LEU A 33 10.56 -2.11 -17.32
C LEU A 33 10.88 -3.57 -17.02
N GLY A 34 9.93 -4.50 -17.19
CA GLY A 34 10.18 -5.93 -16.98
C GLY A 34 11.15 -6.56 -17.98
N LYS A 35 11.57 -5.82 -19.02
CA LYS A 35 12.54 -6.21 -20.06
C LYS A 35 12.30 -7.57 -20.71
N VAL A 36 11.07 -8.08 -20.70
CA VAL A 36 10.73 -9.30 -21.43
C VAL A 36 10.81 -8.97 -22.93
N PRO A 37 11.57 -9.74 -23.74
CA PRO A 37 11.70 -9.46 -25.16
C PRO A 37 10.35 -9.36 -25.86
N ILE A 38 10.20 -8.41 -26.78
CA ILE A 38 8.96 -8.17 -27.54
C ILE A 38 8.46 -9.47 -28.20
N GLY A 39 9.38 -10.24 -28.80
CA GLY A 39 9.07 -11.52 -29.44
C GLY A 39 8.56 -12.61 -28.50
N GLU A 40 8.71 -12.44 -27.19
CA GLU A 40 8.23 -13.37 -26.17
C GLU A 40 6.99 -12.84 -25.43
N ALA A 41 6.96 -11.53 -25.15
CA ALA A 41 5.86 -10.89 -24.42
C ALA A 41 4.60 -10.72 -25.27
N VAL A 42 4.75 -10.21 -26.49
CA VAL A 42 3.61 -9.84 -27.36
C VAL A 42 2.76 -11.06 -27.74
N PRO A 43 3.33 -12.21 -28.16
CA PRO A 43 2.52 -13.41 -28.43
C PRO A 43 1.67 -13.86 -27.24
N VAL A 44 2.23 -13.82 -26.04
CA VAL A 44 1.51 -14.19 -24.81
C VAL A 44 0.35 -13.23 -24.56
N ALA A 45 0.62 -11.93 -24.62
CA ALA A 45 -0.38 -10.89 -24.42
C ALA A 45 -1.52 -10.99 -25.45
N CYS A 46 -1.18 -11.07 -26.74
CA CYS A 46 -2.13 -11.20 -27.83
C CYS A 46 -3.03 -12.42 -27.67
N ASN A 47 -2.50 -13.57 -27.25
CA ASN A 47 -3.30 -14.76 -27.01
C ASN A 47 -4.35 -14.54 -25.92
N VAL A 48 -3.97 -13.94 -24.78
CA VAL A 48 -4.92 -13.65 -23.69
C VAL A 48 -5.95 -12.61 -24.12
N ILE A 49 -5.55 -11.58 -24.87
CA ILE A 49 -6.46 -10.56 -25.41
C ILE A 49 -7.48 -11.20 -26.36
N LYS A 50 -7.06 -12.05 -27.30
CA LYS A 50 -7.96 -12.78 -28.22
C LYS A 50 -8.92 -13.69 -27.48
N GLU A 51 -8.44 -14.42 -26.47
CA GLU A 51 -9.31 -15.23 -25.62
C GLU A 51 -10.36 -14.39 -24.89
N PHE A 52 -9.99 -13.22 -24.38
CA PHE A 52 -10.91 -12.31 -23.74
C PHE A 52 -11.96 -11.78 -24.73
N LEU A 53 -11.52 -11.27 -25.88
CA LEU A 53 -12.41 -10.72 -26.91
C LEU A 53 -13.38 -11.78 -27.47
N SER A 54 -12.92 -13.02 -27.67
CA SER A 54 -13.77 -14.11 -28.18
C SER A 54 -14.80 -14.60 -27.17
N LYS A 55 -14.44 -14.66 -25.87
CA LYS A 55 -15.35 -15.05 -24.78
C LYS A 55 -16.40 -13.97 -24.48
N HIS A 56 -16.05 -12.71 -24.71
CA HIS A 56 -16.89 -11.57 -24.42
C HIS A 56 -17.27 -10.86 -25.72
N LYS A 57 -18.22 -11.44 -26.46
CA LYS A 57 -18.79 -10.80 -27.66
C LYS A 57 -19.60 -9.56 -27.24
N PHE A 58 -18.99 -8.39 -27.35
CA PHE A 58 -19.59 -7.09 -27.05
C PHE A 58 -20.58 -6.67 -28.16
N ASN A 59 -21.66 -7.43 -28.32
CA ASN A 59 -22.73 -7.12 -29.27
C ASN A 59 -23.82 -6.28 -28.60
N GLU A 60 -24.36 -5.30 -29.31
CA GLU A 60 -25.45 -4.42 -28.85
C GLU A 60 -26.78 -5.16 -28.57
N HIS A 61 -26.86 -6.46 -28.87
CA HIS A 61 -28.08 -7.26 -28.82
C HIS A 61 -28.02 -8.49 -27.91
N ASN A 62 -26.96 -8.69 -27.13
CA ASN A 62 -26.92 -9.79 -26.16
C ASN A 62 -27.36 -9.29 -24.76
N ASN A 63 -28.31 -10.00 -24.16
CA ASN A 63 -28.86 -9.77 -22.81
C ASN A 63 -27.86 -10.07 -21.67
N ASP A 64 -26.58 -10.31 -21.96
CA ASP A 64 -25.55 -10.36 -20.93
C ASP A 64 -25.15 -8.92 -20.61
N ASP A 65 -25.65 -8.47 -19.46
CA ASP A 65 -25.82 -7.10 -18.95
C ASP A 65 -24.52 -6.29 -18.71
N ILE A 66 -23.48 -6.54 -19.50
CA ILE A 66 -22.23 -5.78 -19.50
C ILE A 66 -22.29 -4.86 -20.71
N GLY A 67 -22.68 -3.61 -20.48
CA GLY A 67 -22.73 -2.57 -21.52
C GLY A 67 -21.43 -2.50 -22.34
N SER A 68 -21.48 -1.80 -23.47
CA SER A 68 -20.39 -1.74 -24.45
C SER A 68 -19.01 -1.47 -23.83
N VAL A 69 -18.11 -2.47 -23.85
CA VAL A 69 -16.72 -2.34 -23.36
C VAL A 69 -15.79 -1.95 -24.51
N GLU A 70 -14.83 -1.09 -24.24
CA GLU A 70 -13.73 -0.75 -25.17
C GLU A 70 -12.39 -1.02 -24.49
N LEU A 71 -11.51 -1.75 -25.16
CA LEU A 71 -10.15 -2.06 -24.72
C LEU A 71 -9.15 -1.10 -25.39
N ILE A 72 -8.22 -0.56 -24.62
CA ILE A 72 -7.24 0.40 -25.12
C ILE A 72 -5.86 0.01 -24.59
N LEU A 73 -5.04 -0.55 -25.47
CA LEU A 73 -3.66 -0.92 -25.16
C LEU A 73 -2.75 0.26 -25.43
N TYR A 74 -1.97 0.64 -24.42
CA TYR A 74 -1.00 1.73 -24.49
C TYR A 74 0.44 1.23 -24.43
N ASP A 75 1.31 1.75 -25.30
CA ASP A 75 2.76 1.64 -25.15
C ASP A 75 3.43 2.83 -25.85
N PRO A 76 4.32 3.58 -25.17
CA PRO A 76 5.01 4.70 -25.81
C PRO A 76 6.02 4.26 -26.88
N ASP A 77 6.46 3.00 -26.91
CA ASP A 77 7.35 2.47 -27.94
C ASP A 77 6.55 2.01 -29.18
N PRO A 78 6.70 2.71 -30.33
CA PRO A 78 5.97 2.36 -31.55
C PRO A 78 6.33 0.96 -32.08
N ASN A 79 7.51 0.42 -31.75
CA ASN A 79 7.89 -0.93 -32.17
C ASN A 79 7.08 -2.00 -31.44
N VAL A 80 6.77 -1.77 -30.17
CA VAL A 80 5.90 -2.65 -29.38
C VAL A 80 4.50 -2.62 -29.97
N LEU A 81 3.94 -1.44 -30.23
CA LEU A 81 2.61 -1.30 -30.84
C LEU A 81 2.52 -1.95 -32.21
N LYS A 82 3.54 -1.81 -33.06
CA LYS A 82 3.61 -2.47 -34.37
C LYS A 82 3.59 -4.00 -34.24
N ALA A 83 4.24 -4.54 -33.21
CA ALA A 83 4.20 -5.98 -32.94
C ALA A 83 2.80 -6.46 -32.52
N TYR A 84 2.10 -5.69 -31.68
CA TYR A 84 0.69 -5.95 -31.35
C TYR A 84 -0.22 -5.84 -32.58
N GLU A 85 -0.07 -4.78 -33.37
CA GLU A 85 -0.87 -4.56 -34.58
C GLU A 85 -0.73 -5.71 -35.57
N THR A 86 0.50 -6.20 -35.76
CA THR A 86 0.78 -7.34 -36.65
C THR A 86 0.01 -8.60 -36.20
N GLN A 87 -0.06 -8.87 -34.89
CA GLN A 87 -0.67 -10.08 -34.36
C GLN A 87 -2.18 -9.98 -34.09
N LEU A 88 -2.70 -8.77 -33.89
CA LEU A 88 -4.11 -8.47 -33.59
C LEU A 88 -4.83 -7.78 -34.74
N SER A 89 -4.24 -7.72 -35.94
CA SER A 89 -4.76 -6.95 -37.09
C SER A 89 -6.22 -7.25 -37.45
N GLN A 90 -6.67 -8.50 -37.31
CA GLN A 90 -8.06 -8.89 -37.51
C GLN A 90 -8.94 -8.45 -36.32
N ASP A 91 -8.49 -8.71 -35.10
CA ASP A 91 -9.20 -8.34 -33.87
C ASP A 91 -9.39 -6.82 -33.75
N ILE A 92 -8.40 -6.01 -34.13
CA ILE A 92 -8.49 -4.54 -34.11
C ILE A 92 -9.57 -4.03 -35.07
N LYS A 93 -9.79 -4.71 -36.20
CA LYS A 93 -10.81 -4.33 -37.19
C LYS A 93 -12.21 -4.78 -36.79
N GLU A 94 -12.31 -5.92 -36.10
CA GLU A 94 -13.56 -6.59 -35.78
C GLU A 94 -14.05 -6.32 -34.35
N THR A 95 -13.22 -5.72 -33.49
CA THR A 95 -13.53 -5.51 -32.06
C THR A 95 -13.32 -4.05 -31.62
N ARG A 96 -13.71 -3.75 -30.37
CA ARG A 96 -13.49 -2.44 -29.73
C ARG A 96 -12.10 -2.35 -29.07
N LEU A 97 -11.06 -2.90 -29.71
CA LEU A 97 -9.66 -2.79 -29.26
C LEU A 97 -8.95 -1.66 -30.01
N ARG A 98 -8.34 -0.72 -29.28
CA ARG A 98 -7.48 0.32 -29.86
C ARG A 98 -6.06 0.23 -29.31
N LEU A 99 -5.09 0.52 -30.17
CA LEU A 99 -3.70 0.68 -29.80
C LEU A 99 -3.37 2.17 -29.81
N VAL A 100 -2.76 2.68 -28.73
CA VAL A 100 -2.41 4.10 -28.60
C VAL A 100 -0.98 4.27 -28.11
N ASN A 101 -0.27 5.22 -28.69
CA ASN A 101 1.09 5.61 -28.29
C ASN A 101 1.11 6.81 -27.33
N GLU A 102 -0.02 7.51 -27.20
CA GLU A 102 -0.24 8.62 -26.27
C GLU A 102 -1.60 8.46 -25.60
N LEU A 103 -1.69 8.83 -24.32
CA LEU A 103 -2.95 8.77 -23.58
C LEU A 103 -3.65 10.14 -23.64
N PHE A 104 -4.88 10.18 -24.15
CA PHE A 104 -5.64 11.42 -24.31
C PHE A 104 -6.54 11.73 -23.10
N THR A 105 -6.70 13.02 -22.83
CA THR A 105 -7.36 13.58 -21.64
C THR A 105 -8.87 13.76 -21.84
N ASP A 106 -9.66 12.69 -21.75
CA ASP A 106 -11.08 12.83 -21.42
C ASP A 106 -11.72 11.52 -20.92
N LYS A 107 -12.26 11.55 -19.69
CA LYS A 107 -13.04 10.50 -18.98
C LYS A 107 -12.86 9.06 -19.50
N MET A 108 -11.85 8.36 -18.98
CA MET A 108 -11.64 6.92 -19.21
C MET A 108 -11.33 6.23 -17.88
N SER A 109 -11.67 4.94 -17.75
CA SER A 109 -11.21 4.10 -16.64
C SER A 109 -9.86 3.49 -17.04
N PHE A 110 -8.83 3.71 -16.22
CA PHE A 110 -7.45 3.40 -16.56
C PHE A 110 -6.88 2.31 -15.64
N ILE A 111 -6.21 1.33 -16.24
CA ILE A 111 -5.30 0.39 -15.59
C ILE A 111 -3.88 0.78 -16.01
N SER A 112 -2.97 0.91 -15.05
CA SER A 112 -1.54 0.97 -15.32
C SER A 112 -0.89 -0.30 -14.79
N GLY A 113 -0.37 -1.13 -15.68
CA GLY A 113 0.54 -2.21 -15.36
C GLY A 113 1.99 -1.73 -15.35
N LEU A 114 2.63 -1.93 -14.21
CA LEU A 114 4.05 -2.24 -14.03
C LEU A 114 4.25 -2.39 -12.52
N GLU A 115 4.53 -3.63 -12.13
CA GLU A 115 5.24 -4.05 -10.92
C GLU A 115 5.26 -3.06 -9.75
N SER A 116 4.56 -3.47 -8.68
CA SER A 116 4.93 -3.32 -7.27
C SER A 116 5.55 -1.97 -6.85
N ARG A 117 4.91 -1.29 -5.88
CA ARG A 117 5.33 -0.08 -5.11
C ARG A 117 6.79 0.42 -5.21
N LYS A 118 7.79 -0.45 -5.35
CA LYS A 118 9.21 -0.16 -5.60
C LYS A 118 9.52 0.47 -6.99
N ILE A 119 8.75 0.25 -8.06
CA ILE A 119 8.92 1.02 -9.33
C ILE A 119 8.24 2.40 -9.27
N LEU A 120 7.13 2.51 -8.52
CA LEU A 120 6.52 3.81 -8.17
C LEU A 120 7.47 4.67 -7.31
N GLU A 121 8.36 4.04 -6.54
CA GLU A 121 9.38 4.70 -5.74
C GLU A 121 10.60 5.14 -6.57
N ALA A 122 10.89 4.50 -7.71
CA ALA A 122 12.01 4.86 -8.61
C ALA A 122 11.60 5.74 -9.81
N ILE A 123 10.36 5.65 -10.32
CA ILE A 123 9.82 6.46 -11.44
C ILE A 123 8.76 7.48 -10.95
N GLY A 124 8.69 7.64 -9.64
CA GLY A 124 8.51 8.94 -9.05
C GLY A 124 7.05 9.35 -8.81
N PRO A 125 6.79 10.15 -7.76
CA PRO A 125 5.77 11.20 -7.73
C PRO A 125 5.48 11.92 -9.06
N VAL A 126 6.40 11.89 -10.04
CA VAL A 126 6.21 12.33 -11.42
C VAL A 126 5.09 11.56 -12.12
N LEU A 127 5.08 10.23 -12.22
CA LEU A 127 3.99 9.51 -12.91
C LEU A 127 2.64 9.66 -12.20
N ALA A 128 2.62 9.66 -10.86
CA ALA A 128 1.40 9.92 -10.09
C ALA A 128 0.92 11.39 -10.22
N SER A 129 1.84 12.35 -10.37
CA SER A 129 1.57 13.76 -10.64
C SER A 129 1.15 13.97 -12.10
N GLU A 130 1.76 13.30 -13.07
CA GLU A 130 1.43 13.36 -14.50
C GLU A 130 0.07 12.69 -14.76
N ILE A 131 -0.22 11.54 -14.13
CA ILE A 131 -1.56 10.95 -14.12
C ILE A 131 -2.57 11.90 -13.46
N LYS A 132 -2.23 12.59 -12.36
CA LYS A 132 -3.12 13.58 -11.74
C LYS A 132 -3.26 14.89 -12.53
N LYS A 133 -2.23 15.31 -13.28
CA LYS A 133 -2.23 16.51 -14.14
C LYS A 133 -2.97 16.24 -15.45
N ALA A 134 -2.77 15.09 -16.06
CA ALA A 134 -3.43 14.66 -17.28
C ALA A 134 -4.90 14.24 -17.04
N TYR A 135 -5.22 13.69 -15.85
CA TYR A 135 -6.55 13.19 -15.53
C TYR A 135 -7.13 13.84 -14.28
N SER A 136 -7.98 14.84 -14.47
CA SER A 136 -8.67 15.56 -13.39
C SER A 136 -9.66 14.70 -12.60
N LYS A 137 -10.05 13.52 -13.11
CA LYS A 137 -10.95 12.53 -12.47
C LYS A 137 -10.64 11.09 -12.96
N PRO A 138 -9.63 10.38 -12.42
CA PRO A 138 -9.41 8.99 -12.80
C PRO A 138 -10.59 8.12 -12.35
N GLY A 139 -11.00 7.16 -13.18
CA GLY A 139 -11.96 6.11 -12.79
C GLY A 139 -11.35 5.11 -11.79
N ILE A 140 -11.75 3.84 -11.87
CA ILE A 140 -11.20 2.77 -11.02
C ILE A 140 -9.81 2.37 -11.55
N ILE A 141 -8.82 2.28 -10.65
CA ILE A 141 -7.44 1.85 -10.95
C ILE A 141 -7.26 0.41 -10.45
N ILE A 142 -6.84 -0.48 -11.35
CA ILE A 142 -6.44 -1.87 -11.01
C ILE A 142 -4.91 -1.95 -11.08
N TYR A 143 -4.30 -2.59 -10.09
CA TYR A 143 -2.85 -2.78 -10.04
C TYR A 143 -2.52 -4.22 -10.43
N VAL A 144 -1.56 -4.39 -11.34
CA VAL A 144 -1.15 -5.69 -11.88
C VAL A 144 0.36 -5.85 -11.72
N VAL A 145 0.79 -6.99 -11.16
CA VAL A 145 2.19 -7.40 -11.04
C VAL A 145 2.52 -8.27 -12.26
N SER A 146 3.61 -7.98 -12.95
CA SER A 146 3.96 -8.58 -14.24
C SER A 146 5.43 -8.98 -14.25
N PRO A 147 5.79 -10.17 -14.75
CA PRO A 147 7.13 -10.72 -14.60
C PRO A 147 8.22 -9.78 -15.11
N ASN A 148 9.34 -9.79 -14.40
CA ASN A 148 10.54 -9.04 -14.73
C ASN A 148 11.67 -10.02 -15.03
N VAL A 149 12.34 -9.92 -16.17
CA VAL A 149 13.52 -10.74 -16.53
C VAL A 149 14.83 -9.95 -16.44
N SER A 150 14.76 -8.67 -16.04
CA SER A 150 15.94 -7.83 -15.87
C SER A 150 16.71 -8.21 -14.62
N SER A 151 17.98 -8.58 -14.78
CA SER A 151 18.91 -8.91 -13.68
C SER A 151 19.23 -7.74 -12.76
N THR A 152 18.88 -6.51 -13.16
CA THR A 152 19.15 -5.27 -12.41
C THR A 152 17.92 -4.73 -11.68
N GLN A 153 16.78 -5.41 -11.80
CA GLN A 153 15.52 -5.03 -11.15
C GLN A 153 15.05 -6.15 -10.19
N SER A 154 14.19 -5.81 -9.24
CA SER A 154 13.71 -6.75 -8.22
C SER A 154 12.96 -7.94 -8.84
N ASN A 155 13.12 -9.12 -8.23
CA ASN A 155 12.45 -10.38 -8.62
C ASN A 155 12.67 -10.79 -10.09
N PRO A 156 13.93 -10.96 -10.55
CA PRO A 156 14.20 -11.47 -11.89
C PRO A 156 13.72 -12.92 -12.01
N VAL A 157 12.90 -13.21 -13.00
CA VAL A 157 12.52 -14.56 -13.40
C VAL A 157 13.23 -14.95 -14.69
N ILE A 158 13.40 -16.25 -14.92
CA ILE A 158 13.92 -16.73 -16.20
C ILE A 158 12.87 -16.57 -17.30
N ILE A 159 13.31 -16.38 -18.55
CA ILE A 159 12.41 -16.11 -19.69
C ILE A 159 11.35 -17.22 -19.86
N SER A 160 11.71 -18.49 -19.64
CA SER A 160 10.77 -19.61 -19.72
C SER A 160 9.63 -19.51 -18.71
N GLU A 161 9.87 -19.01 -17.51
CA GLU A 161 8.87 -18.79 -16.46
C GLU A 161 8.06 -17.51 -16.68
N SER A 162 8.67 -16.50 -17.31
CA SER A 162 8.05 -15.21 -17.58
C SER A 162 6.78 -15.32 -18.44
N LYS A 163 6.71 -16.26 -19.39
CA LYS A 163 5.53 -16.42 -20.27
C LYS A 163 4.27 -16.78 -19.50
N LYS A 164 4.38 -17.70 -18.53
CA LYS A 164 3.24 -18.13 -17.70
C LYS A 164 2.78 -17.00 -16.80
N LEU A 165 3.72 -16.37 -16.09
CA LEU A 165 3.43 -15.26 -15.19
C LEU A 165 2.81 -14.06 -15.94
N LEU A 166 3.26 -13.79 -17.16
CA LEU A 166 2.72 -12.73 -18.00
C LEU A 166 1.28 -13.04 -18.42
N SER A 167 1.01 -14.29 -18.83
CA SER A 167 -0.34 -14.77 -19.12
C SER A 167 -1.27 -14.60 -17.91
N ASP A 168 -0.83 -15.04 -16.72
CA ASP A 168 -1.59 -14.96 -15.48
C ASP A 168 -1.86 -13.49 -15.07
N ALA A 169 -0.90 -12.59 -15.30
CA ALA A 169 -1.04 -11.16 -15.06
C ALA A 169 -2.14 -10.53 -15.94
N TYR A 170 -2.12 -10.79 -17.25
CA TYR A 170 -3.18 -10.32 -18.16
C TYR A 170 -4.55 -10.91 -17.80
N ARG A 171 -4.63 -12.20 -17.46
CA ARG A 171 -5.89 -12.83 -17.05
C ARG A 171 -6.44 -12.23 -15.76
N SER A 172 -5.59 -12.01 -14.78
CA SER A 172 -5.97 -11.39 -13.51
C SER A 172 -6.47 -9.97 -13.69
N MET A 173 -5.84 -9.20 -14.57
CA MET A 173 -6.28 -7.86 -14.96
C MET A 173 -7.68 -7.86 -15.56
N PHE A 174 -7.93 -8.75 -16.53
CA PHE A 174 -9.24 -8.86 -17.17
C PHE A 174 -10.32 -9.38 -16.23
N ASP A 175 -10.02 -10.39 -15.41
CA ASP A 175 -10.96 -10.92 -14.41
C ASP A 175 -11.34 -9.83 -13.39
N ALA A 176 -10.35 -9.04 -12.91
CA ALA A 176 -10.60 -7.92 -12.00
C ALA A 176 -11.48 -6.84 -12.64
N PHE A 177 -11.21 -6.50 -13.90
CA PHE A 177 -12.03 -5.57 -14.67
C PHE A 177 -13.48 -6.07 -14.81
N LEU A 178 -13.68 -7.34 -15.14
CA LEU A 178 -15.02 -7.94 -15.25
C LEU A 178 -15.76 -7.92 -13.91
N CYS A 179 -15.10 -8.25 -12.80
CA CYS A 179 -15.74 -8.16 -11.48
C CYS A 179 -16.18 -6.72 -11.18
N ILE A 180 -15.33 -5.74 -11.48
CA ILE A 180 -15.62 -4.33 -11.23
C ILE A 180 -16.84 -3.84 -12.01
N ILE A 181 -16.91 -4.14 -13.31
CA ILE A 181 -18.04 -3.69 -14.14
C ILE A 181 -19.35 -4.41 -13.81
N ARG A 182 -19.27 -5.61 -13.22
CA ARG A 182 -20.42 -6.37 -12.69
C ARG A 182 -20.80 -6.00 -11.26
N GLY A 183 -20.02 -5.14 -10.59
CA GLY A 183 -20.22 -4.82 -9.17
C GLY A 183 -19.86 -5.96 -8.22
N GLU A 184 -19.12 -6.96 -8.69
CA GLU A 184 -18.64 -8.11 -7.94
C GLU A 184 -17.31 -7.81 -7.23
N LYS A 185 -17.02 -8.56 -6.17
CA LYS A 185 -15.70 -8.53 -5.54
C LYS A 185 -14.74 -9.44 -6.31
N TYR A 186 -13.63 -8.88 -6.75
CA TYR A 186 -12.55 -9.69 -7.32
C TYR A 186 -11.81 -10.47 -6.23
N THR A 187 -11.68 -11.77 -6.41
CA THR A 187 -10.82 -12.66 -5.60
C THR A 187 -9.77 -13.31 -6.51
N PRO A 188 -8.47 -13.09 -6.27
CA PRO A 188 -7.41 -13.70 -7.07
C PRO A 188 -7.48 -15.23 -7.01
N LYS A 189 -7.37 -15.89 -8.17
CA LYS A 189 -7.28 -17.35 -8.25
C LYS A 189 -6.00 -17.83 -7.56
N GLY A 190 -6.15 -18.77 -6.62
CA GLY A 190 -5.07 -19.25 -5.74
C GLY A 190 -5.33 -19.10 -4.23
N GLN A 191 -6.43 -18.45 -3.84
CA GLN A 191 -6.86 -18.33 -2.42
C GLN A 191 -8.05 -19.24 -2.03
N GLU A 192 -8.57 -20.06 -2.95
CA GLU A 192 -9.82 -20.80 -2.77
C GLU A 192 -9.72 -22.05 -1.86
N GLU A 193 -8.53 -22.61 -1.60
CA GLU A 193 -8.41 -23.82 -0.76
C GLU A 193 -8.49 -23.58 0.76
N LYS A 194 -8.52 -22.33 1.24
CA LYS A 194 -8.58 -22.03 2.69
C LYS A 194 -9.91 -21.46 3.20
N SER A 195 -10.94 -21.37 2.37
CA SER A 195 -12.20 -20.71 2.74
C SER A 195 -13.44 -21.58 2.51
N LYS A 196 -13.46 -22.78 3.12
CA LYS A 196 -14.72 -23.49 3.39
C LYS A 196 -14.92 -23.70 4.90
N THR A 197 -15.16 -22.60 5.60
CA THR A 197 -16.10 -22.55 6.74
C THR A 197 -16.37 -21.10 7.10
N GLU A 198 -17.65 -20.81 7.28
CA GLU A 198 -18.25 -19.63 7.94
C GLU A 198 -18.39 -18.33 7.11
N SER A 199 -19.52 -18.29 6.41
CA SER A 199 -20.24 -17.06 6.15
C SER A 199 -21.11 -16.69 7.37
N LYS A 200 -20.87 -15.51 7.96
CA LYS A 200 -21.89 -14.47 8.24
C LYS A 200 -21.31 -13.27 9.01
N GLU A 201 -21.84 -12.11 8.63
CA GLU A 201 -21.68 -10.75 9.17
C GLU A 201 -20.35 -10.02 8.92
N LYS A 202 -20.46 -8.87 8.25
CA LYS A 202 -19.37 -7.91 8.04
C LYS A 202 -18.81 -7.48 9.40
N PRO A 203 -17.49 -7.55 9.65
CA PRO A 203 -16.92 -6.96 10.85
C PRO A 203 -17.03 -5.44 10.72
N LYS A 204 -17.65 -4.79 11.71
CA LYS A 204 -17.47 -3.36 11.95
C LYS A 204 -15.97 -3.10 12.09
N SER A 205 -15.46 -2.00 11.53
CA SER A 205 -14.03 -1.71 11.62
C SER A 205 -13.66 -1.49 13.09
N ALA A 206 -12.43 -1.82 13.46
CA ALA A 206 -11.89 -1.57 14.81
C ALA A 206 -11.97 -0.08 15.22
N PHE A 207 -12.13 0.82 14.24
CA PHE A 207 -12.35 2.25 14.45
C PHE A 207 -13.81 2.59 14.83
N ASP A 208 -14.79 1.88 14.28
CA ASP A 208 -16.23 2.09 14.57
C ASP A 208 -16.59 1.70 16.01
N VAL A 209 -15.86 0.72 16.56
CA VAL A 209 -16.00 0.28 17.96
C VAL A 209 -15.33 1.28 18.93
N LEU A 210 -14.29 1.98 18.47
CA LEU A 210 -13.48 2.91 19.27
C LEU A 210 -14.20 4.23 19.61
N MET A 211 -15.28 4.57 18.90
CA MET A 211 -15.98 5.85 19.04
C MET A 211 -17.29 5.78 19.86
N GLN A 212 -17.67 4.61 20.38
CA GLN A 212 -18.88 4.45 21.21
C GLN A 212 -18.64 4.53 22.72
N GLY A 213 -17.41 4.75 23.17
CA GLY A 213 -17.06 4.88 24.58
C GLY A 213 -17.18 6.32 25.11
N SER A 214 -18.35 6.93 25.05
CA SER A 214 -18.70 8.06 25.92
C SER A 214 -20.22 8.16 26.07
N ARG A 215 -20.76 7.33 26.96
CA ARG A 215 -21.94 7.63 27.78
C ARG A 215 -22.10 6.58 28.87
N ASP A 216 -22.24 7.12 30.07
CA ASP A 216 -22.93 6.60 31.24
C ASP A 216 -22.20 5.62 32.18
N SER A 217 -21.74 6.25 33.26
CA SER A 217 -21.64 5.75 34.62
C SER A 217 -22.88 5.02 35.12
N SER A 218 -22.69 3.88 35.78
CA SER A 218 -23.11 3.59 37.18
C SER A 218 -23.54 2.15 37.46
N SER A 219 -23.20 1.73 38.67
CA SER A 219 -23.73 0.64 39.49
C SER A 219 -23.12 -0.77 39.40
N SER A 220 -22.74 -1.20 40.60
CA SER A 220 -22.32 -2.51 41.10
C SER A 220 -23.34 -3.62 40.90
N THR A 221 -22.88 -4.89 40.82
CA THR A 221 -23.03 -5.95 41.85
C THR A 221 -22.57 -7.31 41.28
N SER A 222 -22.21 -8.21 42.19
CA SER A 222 -21.38 -9.40 42.13
C SER A 222 -21.97 -10.72 41.55
N LYS A 223 -21.03 -11.66 41.25
CA LYS A 223 -21.10 -13.14 41.18
C LYS A 223 -21.84 -13.81 40.01
N SER A 224 -21.13 -14.59 39.19
CA SER A 224 -20.84 -16.02 39.43
C SER A 224 -20.15 -16.68 38.23
N SER A 225 -19.43 -17.75 38.52
CA SER A 225 -18.57 -18.58 37.68
C SER A 225 -19.29 -19.35 36.57
N PHE A 226 -18.72 -19.39 35.37
CA PHE A 226 -18.72 -20.59 34.51
C PHE A 226 -17.52 -20.53 33.55
N GLY A 227 -16.57 -21.45 33.71
CA GLY A 227 -15.46 -21.60 32.78
C GLY A 227 -15.95 -22.17 31.45
N LYS A 228 -15.46 -21.61 30.34
CA LYS A 228 -15.42 -22.26 29.01
C LYS A 228 -14.38 -21.56 28.12
N LYS A 229 -13.35 -22.35 27.80
CA LYS A 229 -12.37 -22.29 26.70
C LYS A 229 -12.05 -20.90 26.11
N ALA A 230 -10.84 -20.43 26.40
CA ALA A 230 -10.23 -19.25 25.79
C ALA A 230 -10.10 -19.43 24.28
N ASN A 231 -10.94 -18.71 23.54
CA ASN A 231 -10.75 -18.47 22.12
C ASN A 231 -9.49 -17.61 21.99
N LYS A 232 -8.38 -18.14 21.44
CA LYS A 232 -7.14 -17.37 21.23
C LYS A 232 -7.38 -16.36 20.11
N GLY A 233 -8.03 -15.25 20.45
CA GLY A 233 -8.19 -14.10 19.57
C GLY A 233 -6.82 -13.61 19.10
N PHE A 234 -6.75 -13.18 17.85
CA PHE A 234 -5.61 -12.42 17.33
C PHE A 234 -5.44 -11.15 18.18
N HIS A 235 -4.55 -11.21 19.16
CA HIS A 235 -4.13 -10.04 19.92
C HIS A 235 -3.22 -9.23 19.03
N TRP A 236 -3.77 -8.21 18.36
CA TRP A 236 -3.06 -7.37 17.39
C TRP A 236 -1.76 -6.76 17.92
N GLN A 237 -1.60 -6.60 19.24
CA GLN A 237 -0.34 -6.18 19.86
C GLN A 237 0.82 -7.14 19.56
N ASN A 238 0.54 -8.41 19.27
CA ASN A 238 1.52 -9.45 18.94
C ASN A 238 1.85 -9.51 17.43
N ALA A 239 1.37 -8.57 16.61
CA ALA A 239 1.53 -8.62 15.16
C ALA A 239 3.00 -8.67 14.69
N LEU A 240 3.94 -8.19 15.51
CA LEU A 240 5.36 -8.21 15.18
C LEU A 240 6.02 -9.59 15.39
N LEU A 241 5.44 -10.47 16.21
CA LEU A 241 6.08 -11.74 16.59
C LEU A 241 6.31 -12.68 15.41
N GLY A 242 5.45 -12.63 14.38
CA GLY A 242 5.60 -13.47 13.19
C GLY A 242 6.93 -13.20 12.45
N TYR A 243 7.35 -11.94 12.38
CA TYR A 243 8.61 -11.55 11.74
C TYR A 243 9.83 -12.12 12.47
N LEU A 244 9.76 -12.30 13.79
CA LEU A 244 10.87 -12.84 14.58
C LEU A 244 11.05 -14.34 14.39
N GLU A 245 9.94 -15.07 14.30
CA GLU A 245 9.94 -16.53 14.23
C GLU A 245 10.38 -17.02 12.85
N ASN A 246 9.84 -16.43 11.78
CA ASN A 246 10.06 -16.90 10.42
C ASN A 246 10.25 -15.71 9.44
N PRO A 247 11.28 -14.87 9.62
CA PRO A 247 11.51 -13.70 8.76
C PRO A 247 11.62 -14.07 7.27
N GLU A 248 12.12 -15.26 6.94
CA GLU A 248 12.28 -15.79 5.59
C GLU A 248 10.96 -16.05 4.84
N LYS A 249 9.84 -16.13 5.56
CA LYS A 249 8.50 -16.31 4.96
C LYS A 249 7.90 -15.01 4.46
N TYR A 250 8.51 -13.87 4.80
CA TYR A 250 8.03 -12.56 4.41
C TYR A 250 8.84 -12.04 3.21
N PRO A 251 8.18 -11.32 2.29
CA PRO A 251 8.87 -10.76 1.13
C PRO A 251 9.83 -9.61 1.52
N ASP A 252 10.83 -9.35 0.66
CA ASP A 252 11.87 -8.32 0.85
C ASP A 252 11.35 -6.87 0.93
N ASN A 253 10.06 -6.64 0.68
CA ASN A 253 9.41 -5.34 0.89
C ASN A 253 8.78 -5.20 2.28
N GLU A 254 8.74 -6.28 3.06
CA GLU A 254 8.36 -6.27 4.48
C GLU A 254 9.60 -6.48 5.35
N VAL A 255 10.41 -7.50 5.08
CA VAL A 255 11.66 -7.76 5.81
C VAL A 255 12.84 -7.19 5.02
N TYR A 256 13.57 -6.26 5.61
CA TYR A 256 14.74 -5.62 5.00
C TYR A 256 16.01 -6.44 5.20
N PHE A 257 16.18 -6.99 6.41
CA PHE A 257 17.34 -7.79 6.78
C PHE A 257 16.98 -8.67 7.97
N TYR A 258 17.59 -9.84 8.08
CA TYR A 258 17.55 -10.63 9.30
C TYR A 258 18.82 -11.48 9.44
N ASP A 259 19.12 -11.82 10.69
CA ASP A 259 20.13 -12.82 11.05
C ASP A 259 19.60 -13.68 12.22
N ASN A 260 20.50 -14.38 12.91
CA ASN A 260 20.13 -15.22 14.04
C ASN A 260 19.65 -14.42 15.27
N GLU A 261 19.99 -13.14 15.35
CA GLU A 261 19.79 -12.31 16.54
C GLU A 261 18.80 -11.16 16.31
N PHE A 262 18.68 -10.66 15.08
CA PHE A 262 17.89 -9.48 14.74
C PHE A 262 17.06 -9.66 13.48
N VAL A 263 15.97 -8.90 13.42
CA VAL A 263 15.16 -8.68 12.22
C VAL A 263 14.95 -7.17 12.06
N ILE A 264 15.13 -6.68 10.84
CA ILE A 264 14.85 -5.31 10.44
C ILE A 264 13.72 -5.36 9.42
N ILE A 265 12.62 -4.68 9.72
CA ILE A 265 11.47 -4.62 8.83
C ILE A 265 11.17 -3.20 8.40
N TRP A 266 10.50 -3.06 7.25
CA TRP A 266 9.81 -1.84 6.87
C TRP A 266 8.58 -1.66 7.77
N ASP A 267 8.38 -0.49 8.35
CA ASP A 267 7.14 -0.20 9.07
C ASP A 267 5.98 -0.19 8.06
N LYS A 268 4.97 -1.03 8.29
CA LYS A 268 3.78 -1.17 7.43
C LYS A 268 2.99 0.12 7.28
N PHE A 269 3.09 1.04 8.24
CA PHE A 269 2.47 2.35 8.25
C PHE A 269 3.54 3.42 8.50
N PRO A 270 4.44 3.66 7.52
CA PRO A 270 5.63 4.48 7.73
C PRO A 270 5.25 5.93 8.00
N LYS A 271 5.86 6.61 8.99
CA LYS A 271 5.50 8.00 9.34
C LYS A 271 6.35 9.07 8.62
N ALA A 272 7.35 8.63 7.87
CA ALA A 272 8.19 9.41 6.98
C ALA A 272 8.46 8.62 5.69
N LYS A 273 9.26 9.16 4.77
CA LYS A 273 9.67 8.45 3.54
C LYS A 273 10.33 7.10 3.81
N LYS A 274 11.20 7.02 4.82
CA LYS A 274 11.88 5.79 5.21
C LYS A 274 11.65 5.56 6.70
N HIS A 275 11.05 4.42 7.05
CA HIS A 275 10.74 4.07 8.42
C HIS A 275 10.88 2.57 8.62
N PHE A 276 11.83 2.19 9.47
CA PHE A 276 12.15 0.80 9.78
C PHE A 276 11.98 0.52 11.26
N LEU A 277 11.78 -0.75 11.58
CA LEU A 277 11.82 -1.27 12.94
C LEU A 277 12.98 -2.26 13.04
N VAL A 278 13.96 -1.96 13.89
CA VAL A 278 15.03 -2.89 14.28
C VAL A 278 14.56 -3.64 15.52
N MET A 279 14.51 -4.97 15.46
CA MET A 279 13.96 -5.81 16.53
C MET A 279 14.92 -6.95 16.86
N PRO A 280 15.23 -7.20 18.14
CA PRO A 280 15.85 -8.46 18.51
C PRO A 280 14.89 -9.63 18.28
N ARG A 281 15.43 -10.80 17.96
CA ARG A 281 14.70 -12.07 17.93
C ARG A 281 14.45 -12.61 19.34
N ARG A 282 15.25 -12.17 20.33
CA ARG A 282 14.92 -12.36 21.76
C ARG A 282 13.58 -11.66 22.07
N ARG A 283 12.69 -12.40 22.74
CA ARG A 283 11.38 -11.88 23.13
C ARG A 283 11.51 -10.94 24.32
N ILE A 284 11.22 -9.68 24.07
CA ILE A 284 11.16 -8.60 25.06
C ILE A 284 9.92 -7.82 24.67
N ASN A 285 8.90 -7.73 25.51
CA ASN A 285 7.64 -7.13 25.04
C ASN A 285 7.74 -5.61 24.93
N PHE A 286 8.35 -4.98 25.92
CA PHE A 286 8.34 -3.54 26.12
C PHE A 286 9.70 -3.04 26.61
N ILE A 287 9.92 -1.74 26.45
CA ILE A 287 11.20 -1.10 26.81
C ILE A 287 11.47 -1.13 28.33
N ASP A 288 10.44 -1.19 29.16
CA ASP A 288 10.56 -1.28 30.63
C ASP A 288 10.95 -2.69 31.13
N GLU A 289 11.01 -3.70 30.25
CA GLU A 289 11.58 -5.02 30.54
C GLU A 289 13.11 -5.05 30.41
N LEU A 290 13.74 -3.97 29.90
CA LEU A 290 15.19 -3.88 29.77
C LEU A 290 15.89 -3.61 31.11
N THR A 291 17.07 -4.18 31.25
CA THR A 291 17.94 -4.13 32.43
C THR A 291 19.37 -3.73 32.05
N SER A 292 20.25 -3.54 33.04
CA SER A 292 21.69 -3.29 32.81
C SER A 292 22.38 -4.38 31.98
N ASP A 293 21.87 -5.60 31.97
CA ASP A 293 22.42 -6.71 31.18
C ASP A 293 22.15 -6.55 29.68
N ASP A 294 21.22 -5.67 29.31
CA ASP A 294 20.76 -5.45 27.94
C ASP A 294 21.50 -4.31 27.23
N LEU A 295 22.54 -3.73 27.83
CA LEU A 295 23.33 -2.63 27.24
C LEU A 295 23.92 -3.01 25.88
N GLN A 296 24.48 -4.22 25.77
CA GLN A 296 25.02 -4.72 24.50
C GLN A 296 23.92 -4.90 23.45
N LEU A 297 22.70 -5.30 23.87
CA LEU A 297 21.57 -5.42 22.96
C LEU A 297 21.24 -4.05 22.35
N ILE A 298 21.12 -3.00 23.16
CA ILE A 298 20.78 -1.65 22.70
C ILE A 298 21.87 -1.10 21.78
N GLN A 299 23.14 -1.31 22.14
CA GLN A 299 24.27 -0.92 21.30
C GLN A 299 24.23 -1.61 19.93
N THR A 300 23.98 -2.93 19.87
CA THR A 300 23.87 -3.65 18.61
C THR A 300 22.63 -3.24 17.80
N MET A 301 21.50 -2.92 18.46
CA MET A 301 20.34 -2.34 17.77
C MET A 301 20.69 -1.01 17.10
N LYS A 302 21.43 -0.14 17.81
CA LYS A 302 21.92 1.15 17.28
C LYS A 302 22.82 0.94 16.07
N GLU A 303 23.82 0.07 16.16
CA GLU A 303 24.75 -0.26 15.06
C GLU A 303 24.00 -0.79 13.83
N LYS A 304 23.01 -1.67 14.02
CA LYS A 304 22.15 -2.14 12.93
C LYS A 304 21.33 -1.00 12.33
N GLY A 305 20.85 -0.07 13.14
CA GLY A 305 20.16 1.12 12.66
C GLY A 305 21.07 2.05 11.85
N GLU A 306 22.29 2.28 12.29
CA GLU A 306 23.32 3.05 11.56
C GLU A 306 23.65 2.40 10.22
N TRP A 307 23.83 1.08 10.21
CA TRP A 307 24.05 0.28 9.00
C TRP A 307 22.91 0.42 7.98
N VAL A 308 21.65 0.51 8.43
CA VAL A 308 20.49 0.83 7.55
C VAL A 308 20.59 2.26 7.04
N ILE A 309 20.86 3.23 7.94
CA ILE A 309 20.94 4.64 7.58
C ILE A 309 22.02 4.88 6.52
N GLU A 310 23.20 4.28 6.66
CA GLU A 310 24.29 4.39 5.70
C GLU A 310 23.88 3.89 4.31
N ARG A 311 23.25 2.72 4.21
CA ARG A 311 22.74 2.18 2.94
C ARG A 311 21.71 3.08 2.31
N ILE A 312 20.73 3.54 3.09
CA ILE A 312 19.66 4.38 2.56
C ILE A 312 20.18 5.77 2.16
N LYS A 313 21.21 6.30 2.82
CA LYS A 313 21.87 7.54 2.42
C LYS A 313 22.70 7.39 1.15
N GLN A 314 23.17 6.19 0.80
CA GLN A 314 23.78 5.95 -0.52
C GLN A 314 22.74 6.09 -1.63
N GLU A 315 21.48 5.71 -1.37
CA GLU A 315 20.36 5.86 -2.31
C GLU A 315 19.81 7.30 -2.36
N ASP A 316 19.61 7.93 -1.19
CA ASP A 316 19.07 9.29 -1.05
C ASP A 316 19.86 10.07 0.02
N PRO A 317 20.96 10.75 -0.36
CA PRO A 317 21.84 11.48 0.55
C PRO A 317 21.16 12.64 1.28
N LYS A 318 20.01 13.12 0.77
CA LYS A 318 19.25 14.23 1.36
C LYS A 318 18.56 13.81 2.65
N LEU A 319 18.25 12.53 2.81
CA LEU A 319 17.56 12.05 4.01
C LEU A 319 18.43 12.21 5.27
N ARG A 320 17.80 12.79 6.29
CA ARG A 320 18.29 12.81 7.68
C ARG A 320 17.48 11.81 8.48
N PHE A 321 18.08 11.20 9.49
CA PHE A 321 17.47 10.13 10.28
C PHE A 321 17.58 10.41 11.77
N ARG A 322 16.65 9.82 12.52
CA ARG A 322 16.78 9.59 13.96
C ARG A 322 16.51 8.13 14.25
N MET A 323 17.08 7.66 15.36
CA MET A 323 16.80 6.35 15.93
C MET A 323 16.21 6.53 17.32
N GLY A 324 15.35 5.62 17.74
CA GLY A 324 14.82 5.68 19.09
C GLY A 324 13.60 4.83 19.35
N PHE A 325 13.12 4.92 20.59
CA PHE A 325 12.04 4.13 21.12
C PHE A 325 10.89 5.03 21.58
N HIS A 326 9.67 4.52 21.45
CA HIS A 326 8.53 5.11 22.13
C HIS A 326 8.54 4.73 23.61
N THR A 327 8.36 5.71 24.48
CA THR A 327 8.28 5.51 25.95
C THR A 327 7.09 4.67 26.38
N VAL A 328 5.95 4.79 25.67
CA VAL A 328 4.78 3.92 25.83
C VAL A 328 4.47 3.23 24.48
N PRO A 329 5.07 2.04 24.21
CA PRO A 329 4.92 1.36 22.93
C PRO A 329 3.48 0.93 22.62
N SER A 330 3.08 1.00 21.34
CA SER A 330 1.75 0.56 20.91
C SER A 330 1.64 -0.93 20.61
N MET A 331 2.76 -1.61 20.37
CA MET A 331 2.84 -3.03 20.03
C MET A 331 3.75 -3.73 21.03
N LYS A 332 3.46 -5.01 21.29
CA LYS A 332 4.39 -5.90 21.97
C LYS A 332 5.51 -6.27 21.00
N GLN A 333 6.63 -6.70 21.58
CA GLN A 333 7.94 -6.84 20.98
C GLN A 333 8.68 -5.51 20.90
N LEU A 334 9.83 -5.44 21.58
CA LEU A 334 10.75 -4.33 21.55
C LEU A 334 11.18 -4.04 20.10
N HIS A 335 11.03 -2.78 19.72
CA HIS A 335 11.43 -2.29 18.41
C HIS A 335 12.02 -0.88 18.54
N MET A 336 13.21 -0.70 17.96
CA MET A 336 13.78 0.62 17.75
C MET A 336 13.35 1.13 16.39
N HIS A 337 12.79 2.33 16.36
CA HIS A 337 12.47 3.02 15.12
C HIS A 337 13.75 3.57 14.50
N VAL A 338 13.93 3.37 13.20
CA VAL A 338 14.88 4.12 12.37
C VAL A 338 14.06 4.89 11.36
N ILE A 339 13.97 6.21 11.53
CA ILE A 339 13.00 7.03 10.81
C ILE A 339 13.63 8.27 10.19
N SER A 340 13.33 8.53 8.92
CA SER A 340 13.77 9.74 8.26
C SER A 340 13.01 10.97 8.78
N GLN A 341 13.69 12.11 8.86
CA GLN A 341 13.19 13.34 9.48
C GLN A 341 12.31 14.18 8.55
N ASP A 342 12.05 13.76 7.32
CA ASP A 342 11.14 14.47 6.41
C ASP A 342 9.68 14.42 6.90
N PHE A 343 9.28 13.31 7.52
CA PHE A 343 7.89 13.04 7.96
C PHE A 343 6.83 13.25 6.86
N ILE A 344 7.21 13.08 5.59
CA ILE A 344 6.32 13.14 4.43
C ILE A 344 5.72 11.76 4.22
N SER A 345 4.54 11.53 4.79
CA SER A 345 3.84 10.26 4.63
C SER A 345 2.31 10.38 4.66
N PRO A 346 1.60 9.61 3.80
CA PRO A 346 0.14 9.52 3.87
C PRO A 346 -0.37 8.87 5.18
N THR A 347 0.46 8.11 5.90
CA THR A 347 0.06 7.42 7.14
C THR A 347 0.31 8.25 8.41
N LEU A 348 1.00 9.38 8.32
CA LEU A 348 1.11 10.38 9.39
C LEU A 348 -0.21 11.16 9.53
N LYS A 349 -1.24 10.57 10.14
CA LYS A 349 -2.64 11.05 10.05
C LYS A 349 -3.12 11.96 11.17
N ASN A 350 -2.52 11.89 12.35
CA ASN A 350 -3.04 12.55 13.53
C ASN A 350 -1.92 13.14 14.40
N LYS A 351 -2.31 13.98 15.35
CA LYS A 351 -1.42 14.63 16.31
C LYS A 351 -0.57 13.63 17.10
N LYS A 352 -1.16 12.51 17.54
CA LYS A 352 -0.45 11.46 18.26
C LYS A 352 0.71 10.89 17.44
N HIS A 353 0.51 10.62 16.15
CA HIS A 353 1.58 10.15 15.27
C HIS A 353 2.69 11.20 15.09
N TRP A 354 2.38 12.49 15.15
CA TRP A 354 3.41 13.53 15.05
C TRP A 354 4.21 13.64 16.35
N ASN A 355 3.49 13.83 17.46
CA ASN A 355 4.10 14.06 18.76
C ASN A 355 4.88 12.84 19.25
N SER A 356 4.50 11.62 18.87
CA SER A 356 5.22 10.41 19.28
C SER A 356 6.66 10.34 18.76
N PHE A 357 7.00 11.04 17.68
CA PHE A 357 8.38 11.07 17.12
C PHE A 357 9.09 12.42 17.34
N THR A 358 8.36 13.48 17.68
CA THR A 358 8.88 14.86 17.70
C THR A 358 8.85 15.52 19.07
N THR A 359 8.60 14.74 20.13
CA THR A 359 8.66 15.16 21.53
C THR A 359 9.52 14.18 22.34
N GLU A 360 9.66 14.42 23.64
CA GLU A 360 10.33 13.52 24.60
C GLU A 360 9.69 12.13 24.68
N PHE A 361 8.54 11.92 24.05
CA PHE A 361 7.97 10.59 23.86
C PHE A 361 8.88 9.64 23.06
N PHE A 362 9.79 10.20 22.24
CA PHE A 362 10.76 9.47 21.43
C PHE A 362 12.16 9.54 22.02
N LYS A 363 12.65 8.43 22.58
CA LYS A 363 13.91 8.35 23.32
C LYS A 363 15.04 7.76 22.49
N ASP A 364 16.14 8.48 22.43
CA ASP A 364 17.36 8.08 21.72
C ASP A 364 17.97 6.81 22.36
N PRO A 365 18.53 5.86 21.58
CA PRO A 365 19.20 4.69 22.14
C PRO A 365 20.31 5.02 23.15
N ASP A 366 21.02 6.15 23.00
CA ASP A 366 22.06 6.56 23.95
C ASP A 366 21.47 7.02 25.30
N GLU A 367 20.31 7.68 25.28
CA GLU A 367 19.56 8.03 26.49
C GLU A 367 19.08 6.77 27.23
N ILE A 368 18.63 5.76 26.47
CA ILE A 368 18.21 4.45 27.01
C ILE A 368 19.40 3.74 27.66
N SER A 369 20.54 3.64 26.95
CA SER A 369 21.77 3.04 27.48
C SER A 369 22.25 3.73 28.75
N LYS A 370 22.27 5.07 28.76
CA LYS A 370 22.63 5.85 29.94
C LYS A 370 21.70 5.57 31.12
N THR A 371 20.38 5.54 30.88
CA THR A 371 19.39 5.24 31.93
C THR A 371 19.61 3.86 32.54
N LEU A 372 19.91 2.85 31.71
CA LEU A 372 20.21 1.49 32.15
C LEU A 372 21.53 1.40 32.92
N GLN A 373 22.55 2.14 32.52
CA GLN A 373 23.84 2.23 33.24
C GLN A 373 23.68 2.85 34.63
N GLU A 374 22.91 3.94 34.74
CA GLU A 374 22.75 4.70 35.99
C GLU A 374 21.77 4.03 36.95
N ASN A 375 20.64 3.51 36.45
CA ASN A 375 19.52 3.06 37.27
C ASN A 375 19.27 1.55 37.23
N GLY A 376 19.91 0.81 36.33
CA GLY A 376 19.74 -0.64 36.14
C GLY A 376 18.41 -1.06 35.50
N LYS A 377 17.45 -0.16 35.35
CA LYS A 377 16.11 -0.40 34.79
C LYS A 377 15.52 0.87 34.18
N ILE A 378 14.52 0.70 33.32
CA ILE A 378 13.77 1.81 32.72
C ILE A 378 12.39 1.91 33.37
N HIS A 379 12.01 3.13 33.72
CA HIS A 379 10.66 3.44 34.17
C HIS A 379 10.20 4.74 33.53
N PHE A 380 9.02 4.71 32.90
CA PHE A 380 8.38 5.89 32.35
C PHE A 380 7.03 6.11 33.03
N ASP A 381 6.82 7.34 33.50
CA ASP A 381 5.52 7.79 33.97
C ASP A 381 4.56 7.87 32.77
N LYS A 382 3.66 6.88 32.68
CA LYS A 382 2.75 6.72 31.54
C LYS A 382 1.87 7.95 31.36
N ASP A 383 1.35 8.52 32.46
CA ASP A 383 0.43 9.66 32.40
C ASP A 383 1.17 10.89 31.87
N PHE A 384 2.38 11.14 32.37
CA PHE A 384 3.23 12.22 31.88
C PHE A 384 3.51 12.11 30.37
N TYR A 385 3.94 10.93 29.90
CA TYR A 385 4.28 10.75 28.49
C TYR A 385 3.04 10.74 27.57
N GLU A 386 1.89 10.24 28.04
CA GLU A 386 0.64 10.32 27.28
C GLU A 386 0.13 11.76 27.11
N GLU A 387 0.38 12.65 28.08
CA GLU A 387 0.07 14.08 27.94
C GLU A 387 0.90 14.75 26.84
N LEU A 388 2.16 14.35 26.64
CA LEU A 388 2.99 14.87 25.54
C LEU A 388 2.36 14.59 24.15
N LEU A 389 1.62 13.49 24.01
CA LEU A 389 0.92 13.16 22.78
C LEU A 389 -0.25 14.12 22.49
N LYS A 390 -0.77 14.81 23.50
CA LYS A 390 -1.88 15.78 23.39
C LYS A 390 -1.40 17.21 23.12
N ALA A 391 -0.11 17.48 23.36
CA ALA A 391 0.52 18.79 23.19
C ALA A 391 0.31 19.40 21.78
N PRO A 392 0.37 20.74 21.64
CA PRO A 392 0.30 21.39 20.33
C PRO A 392 1.40 20.90 19.39
N MET A 393 1.06 20.60 18.13
CA MET A 393 2.05 20.17 17.15
C MET A 393 2.95 21.35 16.79
N LYS A 394 4.26 21.16 16.92
CA LYS A 394 5.28 22.12 16.50
C LYS A 394 6.17 21.47 15.45
N CYS A 395 6.53 22.21 14.40
CA CYS A 395 7.51 21.76 13.42
C CYS A 395 8.83 21.43 14.13
N HIS A 396 9.43 20.27 13.84
CA HIS A 396 10.67 19.87 14.50
C HIS A 396 11.87 20.71 14.04
N LEU A 397 11.79 21.32 12.85
CA LEU A 397 12.82 22.18 12.26
C LEU A 397 12.70 23.64 12.74
N CYS A 398 11.60 24.33 12.40
CA CYS A 398 11.44 25.77 12.68
C CYS A 398 10.59 26.10 13.91
N LYS A 399 10.09 25.08 14.63
CA LYS A 399 9.26 25.22 15.85
C LYS A 399 7.90 25.93 15.66
N LYS A 400 7.52 26.29 14.43
CA LYS A 400 6.20 26.85 14.12
C LYS A 400 5.09 25.90 14.58
N LYS A 401 4.08 26.44 15.29
CA LYS A 401 2.89 25.70 15.72
C LYS A 401 1.96 25.44 14.53
N MET A 402 1.36 24.26 14.51
CA MET A 402 0.38 23.83 13.52
C MET A 402 -0.87 23.32 14.21
N ASN A 403 -2.04 23.69 13.69
CA ASN A 403 -3.31 23.32 14.29
C ASN A 403 -3.85 22.01 13.72
N THR A 404 -3.48 21.69 12.47
CA THR A 404 -3.96 20.50 11.78
C THR A 404 -2.81 19.72 11.12
N VAL A 405 -3.02 18.41 10.92
CA VAL A 405 -2.03 17.55 10.25
C VAL A 405 -1.87 17.89 8.76
N PRO A 406 -2.93 18.22 7.99
CA PRO A 406 -2.77 18.70 6.62
C PRO A 406 -1.87 19.94 6.53
N GLU A 407 -2.09 20.94 7.39
CA GLU A 407 -1.26 22.16 7.47
C GLU A 407 0.21 21.81 7.77
N LEU A 408 0.44 20.93 8.74
CA LEU A 408 1.77 20.44 9.07
C LEU A 408 2.45 19.74 7.88
N ARG A 409 1.74 18.87 7.15
CA ARG A 409 2.30 18.17 5.99
C ARG A 409 2.69 19.14 4.87
N GLU A 410 1.84 20.11 4.56
CA GLU A 410 2.16 21.14 3.56
C GLU A 410 3.40 21.95 3.99
N HIS A 411 3.51 22.27 5.27
CA HIS A 411 4.67 22.96 5.81
C HIS A 411 5.96 22.12 5.74
N LEU A 412 5.90 20.82 6.04
CA LEU A 412 7.05 19.93 5.92
C LEU A 412 7.51 19.76 4.47
N LEU A 413 6.57 19.74 3.51
CA LEU A 413 6.89 19.76 2.08
C LEU A 413 7.65 21.02 1.67
N LYS A 414 7.33 22.18 2.26
CA LYS A 414 8.07 23.44 2.01
C LYS A 414 9.51 23.34 2.52
N HIS A 415 9.73 22.80 3.72
CA HIS A 415 11.08 22.53 4.21
C HIS A 415 11.83 21.58 3.27
N TRP A 416 11.21 20.47 2.89
CA TRP A 416 11.82 19.48 2.00
C TRP A 416 12.16 20.04 0.62
N ASN A 417 11.37 20.95 0.06
CA ASN A 417 11.64 21.51 -1.26
C ASN A 417 12.66 22.66 -1.26
N ASN A 418 12.88 23.29 -0.09
CA ASN A 418 13.78 24.44 0.05
C ASN A 418 15.17 24.06 0.58
N GLU A 419 15.35 22.82 1.05
CA GLU A 419 16.65 22.17 1.27
C GLU A 419 17.23 21.60 -0.02
#